data_AF-A0A537VTC3-F1
#
_entry.id   AF-A0A537VTC3-F1
#
_cell.length_a   1.000
_cell.length_b   1.000
_cell.length_c   1.000
_cell.angle_alpha   90.00
_cell.angle_beta   90.00
_cell.angle_gamma   90.00
#
_symmetry.space_group_name_H-M   'P 1'
#
loop_
_entity.id
_entity.type
_entity.pdbx_description
1 polymer ?
#
loop_
_entity_poly.entity_id
_entity_poly.type
_entity_poly.pdbx_seq_one_letter_code
_entity_poly.pdbx_strand_id
1 'polypeptide(L)'
;MARIAKTPSRNQALGGKARRASKSVEPARRASKNKPIDLYYWPTPNGWKITIMLEECSLPYTVIPVDISKGDQFKPQFLAISPNNRMPAIVDHDGPDGRPISIF
;
A
#
# COMPACT_ATOMS: atom_id res chain seq x y z
N MET A 1 19.91 -3.15 80.23
CA MET A 1 19.99 -4.07 79.07
C MET A 1 19.44 -3.34 77.86
N ALA A 2 20.08 -3.12 76.70
CA ALA A 2 21.46 -3.20 76.24
C ALA A 2 21.55 -2.38 74.91
N ARG A 3 22.59 -1.53 74.77
CA ARG A 3 23.40 -1.13 73.57
C ARG A 3 22.67 -0.55 72.32
N ILE A 4 22.83 0.72 71.92
CA ILE A 4 23.95 1.49 71.30
C ILE A 4 24.20 1.23 69.78
N ALA A 5 24.09 2.33 69.01
CA ALA A 5 24.94 2.84 67.90
C ALA A 5 24.51 2.82 66.42
N LYS A 6 24.84 3.97 65.79
CA LYS A 6 25.38 4.24 64.43
C LYS A 6 24.43 4.65 63.28
N THR A 7 24.34 5.97 63.04
CA THR A 7 24.39 6.64 61.70
C THR A 7 25.79 6.36 61.06
N PRO A 8 26.08 6.52 59.73
CA PRO A 8 25.49 7.44 58.74
C PRO A 8 25.46 6.97 57.23
N SER A 9 25.13 7.91 56.33
CA SER A 9 25.78 8.16 55.01
C SER A 9 25.02 7.87 53.69
N ARG A 10 24.58 8.97 53.05
CA ARG A 10 24.94 9.48 51.71
C ARG A 10 25.05 8.51 50.51
N ASN A 11 24.23 8.74 49.48
CA ASN A 11 24.59 8.92 48.05
C ASN A 11 23.32 9.16 47.22
N GLN A 12 23.07 10.37 46.68
CA GLN A 12 23.40 10.80 45.30
C GLN A 12 23.18 9.75 44.19
N ALA A 13 22.16 9.97 43.36
CA ALA A 13 22.11 9.73 41.90
C ALA A 13 20.76 10.26 41.37
N LEU A 14 20.70 11.39 40.66
CA LEU A 14 20.86 11.50 39.19
C LEU A 14 19.77 10.77 38.38
N GLY A 15 18.84 11.58 37.85
CA GLY A 15 18.51 11.60 36.42
C GLY A 15 17.97 10.33 35.75
N GLY A 16 16.69 10.36 35.39
CA GLY A 16 16.12 9.41 34.43
C GLY A 16 14.98 10.05 33.65
N LYS A 17 15.31 10.93 32.69
CA LYS A 17 14.34 11.39 31.68
C LYS A 17 13.77 10.16 30.96
N ALA A 18 12.44 10.01 30.99
CA ALA A 18 11.71 9.03 30.20
C ALA A 18 12.06 9.19 28.72
N ARG A 19 12.90 8.30 28.19
CA ARG A 19 13.12 8.18 26.75
C ARG A 19 11.84 7.59 26.14
N ARG A 20 11.07 8.42 25.41
CA ARG A 20 10.07 7.91 24.46
C ARG A 20 10.79 6.98 23.50
N ALA A 21 10.45 5.70 23.55
CA ALA A 21 10.87 4.74 22.53
C ALA A 21 10.28 5.19 21.19
N SER A 22 11.14 5.68 20.30
CA SER A 22 10.82 5.86 18.89
C SER A 22 10.59 4.47 18.31
N LYS A 23 9.35 4.14 17.93
CA LYS A 23 9.08 2.98 17.08
C LYS A 23 9.77 3.23 15.75
N SER A 24 10.86 2.52 15.51
CA SER A 24 11.46 2.38 14.20
C SER A 24 10.39 1.84 13.25
N VAL A 25 9.98 2.62 12.26
CA VAL A 25 9.17 2.12 11.15
C VAL A 25 10.14 1.39 10.24
N GLU A 26 10.27 0.07 10.42
CA GLU A 26 10.95 -0.78 9.44
C GLU A 26 10.16 -0.74 8.12
N PRO A 27 10.83 -0.67 6.95
CA PRO A 27 10.15 -0.77 5.68
C PRO A 27 9.72 -2.22 5.50
N ALA A 28 8.42 -2.46 5.54
CA ALA A 28 7.85 -3.78 5.27
C ALA A 28 8.06 -4.15 3.80
N ARG A 29 9.21 -4.74 3.45
CA ARG A 29 9.24 -5.67 2.31
C ARG A 29 8.59 -6.98 2.75
N ARG A 30 7.26 -6.95 2.92
CA ARG A 30 6.47 -8.19 2.89
C ARG A 30 6.52 -8.66 1.44
N ALA A 31 7.10 -9.82 1.20
CA ALA A 31 6.79 -10.57 -0.01
C ALA A 31 5.29 -10.90 0.05
N SER A 32 4.47 -10.05 -0.56
CA SER A 32 3.02 -10.18 -0.50
C SER A 32 2.59 -11.31 -1.44
N LYS A 33 1.66 -12.14 -0.97
CA LYS A 33 0.85 -13.00 -1.85
C LYS A 33 -0.15 -12.12 -2.63
N ASN A 34 0.29 -11.01 -3.21
CA ASN A 34 -0.60 -10.12 -3.94
C ASN A 34 -0.87 -10.70 -5.31
N LYS A 35 -2.16 -10.79 -5.63
CA LYS A 35 -2.56 -10.96 -7.02
C LYS A 35 -2.04 -9.78 -7.84
N PRO A 36 -1.58 -10.02 -9.09
CA PRO A 36 -1.26 -8.94 -10.01
C PRO A 36 -2.44 -7.99 -10.18
N ILE A 37 -2.15 -6.71 -10.42
CA ILE A 37 -3.17 -5.70 -10.78
C ILE A 37 -3.81 -6.10 -12.12
N ASP A 38 -5.13 -6.05 -12.22
CA ASP A 38 -5.80 -6.24 -13.50
C ASP A 38 -5.86 -4.90 -14.24
N LEU A 39 -5.23 -4.83 -15.41
CA LEU A 39 -5.20 -3.65 -16.27
C LEU A 39 -6.10 -3.85 -17.49
N TYR A 40 -7.22 -3.12 -17.53
CA TYR A 40 -8.10 -3.08 -18.69
C TYR A 40 -7.59 -2.08 -19.73
N TYR A 41 -7.11 -2.58 -20.86
CA TYR A 41 -6.23 -1.84 -21.75
C TYR A 41 -6.55 -1.94 -23.25
N TRP A 42 -6.13 -0.90 -23.95
CA TRP A 42 -6.14 -0.72 -25.39
C TRP A 42 -5.00 0.26 -25.75
N PRO A 43 -4.26 0.06 -26.85
CA PRO A 43 -3.12 0.90 -27.21
C PRO A 43 -3.55 2.30 -27.63
N THR A 44 -3.66 3.19 -26.64
CA THR A 44 -3.95 4.61 -26.78
C THR A 44 -2.97 5.43 -25.94
N PRO A 45 -2.80 6.74 -26.22
CA PRO A 45 -1.94 7.60 -25.41
C PRO A 45 -2.31 7.64 -23.91
N ASN A 46 -3.59 7.46 -23.56
CA ASN A 46 -4.00 7.35 -22.15
C ASN A 46 -3.70 5.98 -21.57
N GLY A 47 -3.90 4.90 -22.34
CA GLY A 47 -3.55 3.54 -21.93
C GLY A 47 -2.07 3.40 -21.59
N TRP A 48 -1.19 3.99 -22.40
CA TRP A 48 0.26 3.93 -22.19
C TRP A 48 0.72 4.54 -20.88
N LYS A 49 0.02 5.57 -20.37
CA LYS A 49 0.38 6.19 -19.08
C LYS A 49 0.40 5.16 -17.95
N ILE A 50 -0.58 4.24 -17.96
CA ILE A 50 -0.74 3.24 -16.90
C ILE A 50 0.26 2.10 -17.07
N THR A 51 0.48 1.61 -18.30
CA THR A 51 1.51 0.60 -18.54
C THR A 51 2.89 1.13 -18.15
N ILE A 52 3.24 2.36 -18.54
CA ILE A 52 4.51 2.99 -18.16
C ILE A 52 4.62 3.07 -16.63
N MET A 53 3.60 3.56 -15.93
CA MET A 53 3.62 3.66 -14.48
C MET A 53 3.84 2.30 -13.80
N LEU A 54 3.14 1.25 -14.26
CA LEU A 54 3.26 -0.09 -13.70
C LEU A 54 4.66 -0.68 -13.92
N GLU A 55 5.25 -0.47 -15.09
CA GLU A 55 6.64 -0.87 -15.39
C GLU A 55 7.65 -0.10 -14.54
N GLU A 56 7.54 1.24 -14.48
CA GLU A 56 8.45 2.10 -13.71
C GLU A 56 8.43 1.78 -12.21
N CYS A 57 7.26 1.38 -11.69
CA CYS A 57 7.10 0.98 -10.29
C CYS A 57 7.38 -0.52 -10.06
N SER A 58 7.69 -1.28 -11.13
CA SER A 58 7.89 -2.74 -11.07
C SER A 58 6.73 -3.47 -10.39
N LEU A 59 5.49 -3.01 -10.62
CA LEU A 59 4.29 -3.61 -10.05
C LEU A 59 3.81 -4.76 -10.95
N PRO A 60 3.48 -5.93 -10.38
CA PRO A 60 2.95 -7.04 -11.18
C PRO A 60 1.54 -6.70 -11.66
N TYR A 61 1.28 -6.88 -12.96
CA TYR A 61 -0.04 -6.67 -13.55
C TYR A 61 -0.36 -7.69 -14.66
N THR A 62 -1.65 -7.87 -14.93
CA THR A 62 -2.18 -8.67 -16.04
C THR A 62 -2.94 -7.74 -16.98
N VAL A 63 -2.69 -7.86 -18.28
CA VAL A 63 -3.40 -7.07 -19.30
C VAL A 63 -4.68 -7.77 -19.72
N ILE A 64 -5.81 -7.08 -19.60
CA ILE A 64 -7.12 -7.49 -20.09
C ILE A 64 -7.49 -6.58 -21.26
N PRO A 65 -7.56 -7.09 -22.50
CA PRO A 65 -7.86 -6.27 -23.65
C PRO A 65 -9.32 -5.77 -23.64
N VAL A 66 -9.50 -4.48 -23.92
CA VAL A 66 -10.81 -3.84 -24.14
C VAL A 66 -10.78 -3.17 -25.51
N ASP A 67 -11.32 -3.85 -26.52
CA ASP A 67 -11.29 -3.34 -27.89
C ASP A 67 -12.29 -2.19 -28.08
N ILE A 68 -11.78 -0.96 -27.95
CA ILE A 68 -12.61 0.23 -28.08
C ILE A 68 -13.10 0.47 -29.51
N SER A 69 -12.46 -0.16 -30.51
CA SER A 69 -12.90 -0.09 -31.91
C SER A 69 -14.15 -0.94 -32.15
N LYS A 70 -14.34 -1.99 -31.34
CA LYS A 70 -15.54 -2.85 -31.35
C LYS A 70 -16.60 -2.42 -30.35
N GLY A 71 -16.35 -1.38 -29.54
CA GLY A 71 -17.28 -0.92 -28.52
C GLY A 71 -17.27 -1.75 -27.24
N ASP A 72 -16.19 -2.50 -26.95
CA ASP A 72 -16.11 -3.36 -25.76
C ASP A 72 -16.23 -2.59 -24.44
N GLN A 73 -15.91 -1.30 -24.43
CA GLN A 73 -16.07 -0.40 -23.29
C GLN A 73 -17.54 -0.14 -22.91
N PHE A 74 -18.50 -0.50 -23.77
CA PHE A 74 -19.93 -0.38 -23.47
C PHE A 74 -20.53 -1.69 -22.95
N LYS A 75 -19.73 -2.77 -22.92
CA LYS A 75 -20.21 -4.06 -22.43
C LYS A 75 -20.45 -4.01 -20.91
N PRO A 76 -21.52 -4.65 -20.39
CA PRO A 76 -21.84 -4.64 -18.97
C PRO A 76 -20.68 -5.06 -18.06
N GLN A 77 -19.84 -5.98 -18.53
CA GLN A 77 -18.67 -6.47 -17.81
C GLN A 77 -17.63 -5.37 -17.57
N PHE A 78 -17.41 -4.48 -18.56
CA PHE A 78 -16.48 -3.36 -18.41
C PHE A 78 -17.11 -2.21 -17.62
N LEU A 79 -18.41 -1.94 -17.83
CA LEU A 79 -19.14 -0.90 -17.09
C LEU A 79 -19.21 -1.17 -15.58
N ALA A 80 -19.19 -2.44 -15.17
CA ALA A 80 -19.09 -2.82 -13.76
C ALA A 80 -17.75 -2.38 -13.12
N ILE A 81 -16.70 -2.20 -13.93
CA ILE A 81 -15.38 -1.76 -13.49
C ILE A 81 -15.25 -0.23 -13.65
N SER A 82 -15.64 0.28 -14.81
CA SER A 82 -15.54 1.68 -15.22
C SER A 82 -16.91 2.19 -15.69
N PRO A 83 -17.74 2.70 -14.76
CA PRO A 83 -19.08 3.21 -15.08
C PRO A 83 -19.08 4.40 -16.04
N ASN A 84 -17.96 5.12 -16.16
CA ASN A 84 -17.79 6.23 -17.10
C ASN A 84 -17.50 5.77 -18.54
N ASN A 85 -17.46 4.45 -18.81
CA ASN A 85 -17.19 3.84 -20.11
C ASN A 85 -15.86 4.28 -20.75
N ARG A 86 -14.86 4.64 -19.94
CA ARG A 86 -13.51 5.04 -20.39
C ARG A 86 -12.46 4.02 -19.97
N MET A 87 -11.48 3.85 -20.85
CA MET A 87 -10.23 3.16 -20.57
C MET A 87 -9.08 4.19 -20.49
N PRO A 88 -7.95 3.89 -19.83
CA PRO A 88 -7.67 2.66 -19.07
C PRO A 88 -8.43 2.60 -17.74
N ALA A 89 -8.61 1.39 -17.22
CA ALA A 89 -9.09 1.13 -15.87
C ALA A 89 -8.24 0.03 -15.22
N ILE A 90 -8.08 0.06 -13.90
CA ILE A 90 -7.35 -0.95 -13.15
C ILE A 90 -8.17 -1.48 -11.97
N VAL A 91 -7.96 -2.74 -11.62
CA VAL A 91 -8.39 -3.31 -10.33
C VAL A 91 -7.15 -3.74 -9.56
N ASP A 92 -6.90 -3.04 -8.46
CA ASP A 92 -5.87 -3.43 -7.50
C ASP A 92 -6.52 -4.30 -6.43
N HIS A 93 -6.07 -5.54 -6.28
CA HIS A 93 -6.59 -6.50 -5.32
C HIS A 93 -6.09 -6.27 -3.89
N ASP A 94 -5.03 -5.47 -3.72
CA ASP A 94 -4.46 -5.09 -2.41
C ASP A 94 -4.57 -3.58 -2.18
N GLY A 95 -5.77 -3.05 -2.46
CA GLY A 95 -6.08 -1.66 -2.20
C GLY A 95 -6.13 -1.31 -0.69
N PRO A 96 -6.49 -0.06 -0.36
CA PRO A 96 -6.59 0.40 1.02
C PRO A 96 -7.42 -0.55 1.90
N ASP A 97 -6.99 -0.74 3.14
CA ASP A 97 -7.58 -1.68 4.09
C ASP A 97 -7.60 -3.16 3.63
N GLY A 98 -6.77 -3.52 2.64
CA GLY A 98 -6.70 -4.87 2.07
C GLY A 98 -7.92 -5.25 1.25
N ARG A 99 -8.62 -4.25 0.69
CA ARG A 99 -9.83 -4.45 -0.12
C ARG A 99 -9.55 -4.11 -1.58
N PRO A 100 -10.11 -4.86 -2.54
CA PRO A 100 -9.98 -4.52 -3.94
C PRO A 100 -10.57 -3.14 -4.25
N ILE A 101 -9.88 -2.38 -5.10
CA ILE A 101 -10.33 -1.07 -5.57
C ILE A 101 -10.24 -0.98 -7.10
N SER A 102 -11.27 -0.41 -7.72
CA SER A 102 -11.29 -0.05 -9.14
C SER A 102 -10.94 1.42 -9.32
N ILE A 103 -10.10 1.74 -10.31
CA ILE A 103 -9.69 3.10 -10.68
C ILE A 103 -9.87 3.29 -12.19
N PHE A 104 -10.53 4.39 -12.61
CA PHE A 104 -10.96 4.66 -14.00
C PHE A 104 -11.23 6.16 -14.27
#